data_AF-C6SXG5-F1
#
_entry.id   AF-C6SXG5-F1
#
_cell.length_a   1.000
_cell.length_b   1.000
_cell.length_c   1.000
_cell.angle_alpha   90.00
_cell.angle_beta   90.00
_cell.angle_gamma   90.00
#
_symmetry.space_group_name_H-M   'P 1'
#
loop_
_entity.id
_entity.type
_entity.pdbx_description
1 polymer ?
#
loop_
_entity_poly.entity_id
_entity_poly.type
_entity_poly.pdbx_seq_one_letter_code
_entity_poly.pdbx_strand_id
1 'polypeptide(L)'
;MADNTQSYWEGYKAFWSERFSFLSNYSRFINRDKPIPSWSSSDVEEFIASDPVHGPVLKSAREAVQFGLTGSALGALFTAGYAWKYSKSLHGAGLSFLAGGIFGWTFGHEIANHTLQLYRVDTLAAEAKFLDWWNKKTGGY
;
A
#
# COMPACT_ATOMS: atom_id res chain seq x y z
N MET A 1 -24.26 -1.37 33.63
CA MET A 1 -23.75 -2.17 32.48
C MET A 1 -23.21 -1.30 31.35
N ALA A 2 -23.80 -0.13 31.05
CA ALA A 2 -23.32 0.78 30.00
C ALA A 2 -21.90 1.37 30.24
N ASP A 3 -21.53 1.61 31.50
CA ASP A 3 -20.23 2.18 31.87
C ASP A 3 -19.04 1.27 31.46
N ASN A 4 -19.14 -0.03 31.73
CA ASN A 4 -18.12 -1.01 31.34
C ASN A 4 -17.94 -1.11 29.82
N THR A 5 -19.02 -1.01 29.04
CA THR A 5 -18.92 -1.04 27.57
C THR A 5 -18.23 0.20 27.02
N GLN A 6 -18.51 1.39 27.57
CA GLN A 6 -17.85 2.63 27.12
C GLN A 6 -16.36 2.60 27.47
N SER A 7 -16.00 2.23 28.70
CA SER A 7 -14.61 2.07 29.13
C SER A 7 -13.84 1.06 28.26
N TYR A 8 -14.45 -0.08 27.94
CA TYR A 8 -13.85 -1.08 27.03
C TYR A 8 -13.60 -0.53 25.62
N TRP A 9 -14.58 0.18 25.04
CA TRP A 9 -14.44 0.77 23.71
C TRP A 9 -13.42 1.90 23.67
N GLU A 10 -13.34 2.75 24.70
CA GLU A 10 -12.31 3.78 24.82
C GLU A 10 -10.92 3.16 24.94
N GLY A 11 -10.77 2.10 25.75
CA GLY A 11 -9.53 1.34 25.83
C GLY A 11 -9.13 0.69 24.49
N TYR A 12 -10.08 0.10 23.78
CA TYR A 12 -9.86 -0.49 22.45
C TYR A 12 -9.46 0.57 21.41
N LYS A 13 -10.16 1.72 21.37
CA LYS A 13 -9.80 2.85 20.50
C LYS A 13 -8.41 3.36 20.81
N ALA A 14 -8.07 3.57 22.09
CA ALA A 14 -6.76 4.04 22.51
C ALA A 14 -5.66 3.07 22.09
N PHE A 15 -5.85 1.76 22.33
CA PHE A 15 -4.92 0.71 21.92
C PHE A 15 -4.64 0.70 20.42
N TRP A 16 -5.67 0.83 19.59
CA TRP A 16 -5.48 0.88 18.14
C TRP A 16 -4.97 2.24 17.64
N SER A 17 -5.38 3.34 18.27
CA SER A 17 -4.89 4.69 17.96
C SER A 17 -3.39 4.82 18.23
N GLU A 18 -2.88 4.18 19.29
CA GLU A 18 -1.45 4.14 19.60
C GLU A 18 -0.68 3.35 18.52
N ARG A 19 -1.18 2.17 18.14
CA ARG A 19 -0.55 1.33 17.09
C ARG A 19 -0.57 2.00 15.71
N PHE A 20 -1.62 2.75 15.40
CA PHE A 20 -1.75 3.48 14.14
C PHE A 20 -1.33 4.95 14.25
N SER A 21 -0.70 5.36 15.34
CA SER A 21 -0.23 6.75 15.54
C SER A 21 0.70 7.21 14.41
N PHE A 22 1.48 6.30 13.80
CA PHE A 22 2.32 6.63 12.65
C PHE A 22 1.52 7.20 11.47
N LEU A 23 0.23 6.88 11.33
CA LEU A 23 -0.66 7.45 10.31
C LEU A 23 -0.92 8.94 10.53
N SER A 24 -0.73 9.48 11.74
CA SER A 24 -0.81 10.93 11.98
C SER A 24 0.25 11.69 11.18
N ASN A 25 1.43 11.12 10.95
CA ASN A 25 2.46 11.73 10.08
C ASN A 25 2.03 11.73 8.61
N TYR A 26 1.22 10.75 8.20
CA TYR A 26 0.61 10.68 6.86
C TYR A 26 -0.63 11.58 6.74
N SER A 27 -1.15 12.13 7.84
CA SER A 27 -2.32 12.99 7.82
C SER A 27 -2.15 14.20 6.91
N ARG A 28 -0.93 14.74 6.74
CA ARG A 28 -0.67 15.83 5.78
C ARG A 28 -0.98 15.47 4.32
N PHE A 29 -0.95 14.17 3.99
CA PHE A 29 -1.29 13.67 2.66
C PHE A 29 -2.75 13.24 2.56
N ILE A 30 -3.33 12.74 3.67
CA ILE A 30 -4.70 12.21 3.73
C ILE A 30 -5.73 13.32 4.01
N ASN A 31 -5.47 14.18 5.00
CA ASN A 31 -6.33 15.27 5.45
C ASN A 31 -6.00 16.57 4.69
N ARG A 32 -6.06 16.53 3.36
CA ARG A 32 -5.93 17.75 2.53
C ARG A 32 -7.32 18.25 2.16
N ASP A 33 -7.53 19.56 2.24
CA ASP A 33 -8.79 20.20 1.80
C ASP A 33 -9.09 19.96 0.32
N LYS A 34 -8.01 19.82 -0.47
CA LYS A 34 -8.09 19.49 -1.90
C LYS A 34 -7.35 18.18 -2.17
N PRO A 35 -7.95 17.24 -2.93
CA PRO A 35 -7.29 15.99 -3.29
C PRO A 35 -6.00 16.26 -4.09
N ILE A 36 -5.02 15.35 -4.00
CA ILE A 36 -3.84 15.43 -4.87
C ILE A 36 -4.31 15.19 -6.31
N PRO A 37 -3.95 16.03 -7.29
CA PRO A 37 -4.28 15.77 -8.68
C PRO A 37 -3.79 14.38 -9.09
N SER A 38 -4.59 13.64 -9.85
CA SER A 38 -4.17 12.35 -10.38
C SER A 38 -2.94 12.53 -11.26
N TRP A 39 -1.89 11.75 -11.01
CA TRP A 39 -0.74 11.62 -11.91
C TRP A 39 -0.86 10.35 -12.75
N SER A 40 -0.16 10.35 -13.88
CA SER A 40 -0.07 9.20 -14.78
C SER A 40 1.30 8.54 -14.68
N SER A 41 1.48 7.39 -15.34
CA SER A 41 2.79 6.75 -15.44
C SER A 41 3.82 7.63 -16.12
N SER A 42 3.44 8.48 -17.09
CA SER A 42 4.38 9.40 -17.75
C SER A 42 4.89 10.49 -16.80
N ASP A 43 4.08 10.95 -15.85
CA ASP A 43 4.53 11.93 -14.85
C ASP A 43 5.56 11.32 -13.89
N VAL A 44 5.40 10.02 -13.59
CA VAL A 44 6.39 9.27 -12.81
C VAL A 44 7.70 9.13 -13.59
N GLU A 45 7.66 8.76 -14.87
CA GLU A 45 8.86 8.69 -15.71
C GLU A 45 9.54 10.05 -15.87
N GLU A 46 8.78 11.14 -15.97
CA GLU A 46 9.32 12.49 -16.00
C GLU A 46 10.06 12.84 -14.69
N PHE A 47 9.48 12.47 -13.54
CA PHE A 47 10.18 12.63 -12.26
C PHE A 47 11.45 11.79 -12.20
N ILE A 48 11.38 10.52 -12.61
CA ILE A 48 12.53 9.59 -12.63
C ILE A 48 13.65 10.16 -13.50
N ALA A 49 13.32 10.76 -14.65
CA ALA A 49 14.29 11.41 -15.53
C ALA A 49 14.83 12.72 -14.93
N SER A 50 14.02 13.45 -14.16
CA SER A 50 14.40 14.75 -13.58
C SER A 50 15.27 14.66 -12.32
N ASP A 51 15.05 13.64 -11.49
CA ASP A 51 15.73 13.47 -10.20
C ASP A 51 16.58 12.20 -10.21
N PRO A 52 17.90 12.29 -10.47
CA PRO A 52 18.77 11.12 -10.54
C PRO A 52 19.02 10.46 -9.17
N VAL A 53 18.70 11.13 -8.06
CA VAL A 53 18.90 10.60 -6.70
C VAL A 53 17.69 9.80 -6.26
N HIS A 54 16.49 10.39 -6.39
CA HIS A 54 15.25 9.77 -5.93
C HIS A 54 14.52 8.97 -7.03
N GLY A 55 14.77 9.28 -8.30
CA GLY A 55 14.16 8.61 -9.45
C GLY A 55 14.39 7.09 -9.50
N PRO A 56 15.63 6.60 -9.41
CA PRO A 56 15.89 5.16 -9.40
C PRO A 56 15.20 4.43 -8.25
N VAL A 57 15.13 5.06 -7.06
CA VAL A 57 14.45 4.49 -5.89
C VAL A 57 12.93 4.42 -6.12
N LEU A 58 12.33 5.47 -6.69
CA LEU A 58 10.91 5.47 -7.03
C LEU A 58 10.60 4.39 -8.08
N LYS A 59 11.47 4.20 -9.07
CA LYS A 59 11.33 3.13 -10.06
C LYS A 59 11.28 1.76 -9.38
N SER A 60 12.23 1.45 -8.50
CA SER A 60 12.23 0.20 -7.75
C SER A 60 10.99 0.05 -6.87
N ALA A 61 10.52 1.12 -6.23
CA ALA A 61 9.29 1.08 -5.44
C ALA A 61 8.06 0.73 -6.32
N ARG A 62 7.98 1.26 -7.53
CA ARG A 62 6.90 0.96 -8.48
C ARG A 62 6.98 -0.47 -9.00
N GLU A 63 8.17 -0.98 -9.29
CA GLU A 63 8.39 -2.38 -9.64
C GLU A 63 7.96 -3.29 -8.48
N ALA A 64 8.29 -2.92 -7.24
CA ALA A 64 7.87 -3.67 -6.05
C ALA A 64 6.34 -3.78 -5.91
N VAL A 65 5.63 -2.68 -6.19
CA VAL A 65 4.15 -2.70 -6.21
C VAL A 65 3.64 -3.67 -7.29
N GLN A 66 4.29 -3.76 -8.46
CA GLN A 66 3.90 -4.74 -9.48
C GLN A 66 4.09 -6.19 -9.02
N PHE A 67 5.17 -6.49 -8.29
CA PHE A 67 5.35 -7.80 -7.66
C PHE A 67 4.27 -8.07 -6.61
N GLY A 68 3.92 -7.09 -5.77
CA GLY A 68 2.84 -7.20 -4.81
C GLY A 68 1.48 -7.46 -5.47
N LEU A 69 1.14 -6.71 -6.53
CA LEU A 69 -0.09 -6.88 -7.30
C LEU A 69 -0.14 -8.25 -7.99
N THR A 70 0.97 -8.68 -8.60
CA THR A 70 1.08 -9.98 -9.26
C THR A 70 0.92 -11.11 -8.24
N GLY A 71 1.63 -11.01 -7.11
CA GLY A 71 1.50 -11.94 -6.00
C GLY A 71 0.08 -11.99 -5.46
N SER A 72 -0.57 -10.84 -5.27
CA SER A 72 -1.96 -10.74 -4.83
C SER A 72 -2.92 -11.41 -5.80
N ALA A 73 -2.81 -11.11 -7.10
CA ALA A 73 -3.66 -11.71 -8.12
C ALA A 73 -3.48 -13.23 -8.19
N LEU A 74 -2.23 -13.72 -8.23
CA LEU A 74 -1.94 -15.16 -8.23
C LEU A 74 -2.46 -15.82 -6.94
N GLY A 75 -2.15 -15.25 -5.79
CA GLY A 75 -2.59 -15.74 -4.50
C GLY A 75 -4.11 -15.86 -4.43
N ALA A 76 -4.83 -14.79 -4.77
CA ALA A 76 -6.28 -14.75 -4.76
C ALA A 76 -6.90 -15.77 -5.72
N LEU A 77 -6.41 -15.85 -6.96
CA LEU A 77 -6.95 -16.77 -7.95
C LEU A 77 -6.66 -18.24 -7.60
N PHE A 78 -5.44 -18.55 -7.15
CA PHE A 78 -5.10 -19.92 -6.77
C PHE A 78 -5.90 -20.36 -5.55
N THR A 79 -5.91 -19.60 -4.46
CA THR A 79 -6.64 -20.00 -3.24
C THR A 79 -8.14 -20.08 -3.50
N ALA A 80 -8.73 -19.14 -4.25
CA ALA A 80 -10.14 -19.18 -4.62
C ALA A 80 -10.45 -20.38 -5.53
N GLY A 81 -9.60 -20.66 -6.52
CA GLY A 81 -9.76 -21.79 -7.42
C GLY A 81 -9.67 -23.13 -6.71
N TYR A 82 -8.72 -23.28 -5.78
CA TYR A 82 -8.60 -24.45 -4.92
C TYR A 82 -9.82 -24.57 -3.98
N ALA A 83 -10.21 -23.48 -3.32
CA ALA A 83 -11.37 -23.47 -2.44
C ALA A 83 -12.65 -23.81 -3.21
N TRP A 84 -12.85 -23.27 -4.41
CA TRP A 84 -14.00 -23.60 -5.26
C TRP A 84 -13.99 -25.07 -5.68
N LYS A 85 -12.84 -25.57 -6.15
CA LYS A 85 -12.69 -26.96 -6.59
C LYS A 85 -13.07 -27.97 -5.49
N TYR A 86 -12.65 -27.72 -4.25
CA TYR A 86 -12.85 -28.67 -3.15
C TYR A 86 -14.11 -28.39 -2.31
N SER A 87 -14.43 -27.13 -2.02
CA SER A 87 -15.60 -26.78 -1.21
C SER A 87 -16.89 -26.66 -2.02
N LYS A 88 -16.79 -26.35 -3.33
CA LYS A 88 -17.91 -25.93 -4.20
C LYS A 88 -18.78 -24.84 -3.57
N SER A 89 -18.23 -24.06 -2.63
CA SER A 89 -18.92 -23.01 -1.90
C SER A 89 -18.43 -21.66 -2.37
N LEU A 90 -19.36 -20.81 -2.81
CA LEU A 90 -19.05 -19.43 -3.19
C LEU A 90 -18.52 -18.63 -2.00
N HIS A 91 -19.05 -18.88 -0.80
CA HIS A 91 -18.58 -18.22 0.42
C HIS A 91 -17.14 -18.63 0.76
N GLY A 92 -16.83 -19.94 0.66
CA GLY A 92 -15.48 -20.45 0.85
C GLY A 92 -14.51 -19.88 -0.18
N ALA A 93 -14.88 -19.92 -1.46
CA ALA A 93 -14.06 -19.37 -2.54
C ALA A 93 -13.85 -17.85 -2.41
N GLY A 94 -14.87 -17.09 -2.01
CA GLY A 94 -14.76 -15.65 -1.78
C GLY A 94 -13.85 -15.29 -0.60
N LEU A 95 -13.98 -15.99 0.53
CA LEU A 95 -13.07 -15.78 1.67
C LEU A 95 -11.63 -16.18 1.31
N SER A 96 -11.46 -17.30 0.61
CA SER A 96 -10.14 -17.73 0.13
C SER A 96 -9.56 -16.77 -0.89
N PHE A 97 -10.36 -16.16 -1.76
CA PHE A 97 -9.93 -15.11 -2.69
C PHE A 97 -9.32 -13.93 -1.94
N LEU A 98 -10.03 -13.41 -0.94
CA LEU A 98 -9.54 -12.28 -0.14
C LEU A 98 -8.26 -12.65 0.64
N ALA A 99 -8.27 -13.80 1.31
CA ALA A 99 -7.09 -14.28 2.04
C ALA A 99 -5.89 -14.47 1.11
N GLY A 100 -6.09 -15.09 -0.05
CA GLY A 100 -5.05 -15.29 -1.06
C GLY A 100 -4.54 -13.96 -1.62
N GLY A 101 -5.40 -12.96 -1.79
CA GLY A 101 -5.00 -11.61 -2.19
C GLY A 101 -4.09 -10.95 -1.16
N ILE A 102 -4.41 -11.07 0.13
CA ILE A 102 -3.60 -10.53 1.23
C ILE A 102 -2.26 -11.26 1.33
N PHE A 103 -2.27 -12.60 1.41
CA PHE A 103 -1.03 -13.37 1.51
C PHE A 103 -0.18 -13.21 0.26
N GLY A 104 -0.80 -13.20 -0.92
CA GLY A 104 -0.14 -12.98 -2.19
C GLY A 104 0.55 -11.62 -2.27
N TRP A 105 -0.09 -10.56 -1.78
CA TRP A 105 0.55 -9.24 -1.66
C TRP A 105 1.78 -9.30 -0.76
N THR A 106 1.65 -9.90 0.42
CA THR A 106 2.76 -10.02 1.39
C THR A 106 3.94 -10.80 0.80
N PHE A 107 3.70 -11.97 0.19
CA PHE A 107 4.76 -12.75 -0.45
C PHE A 107 5.34 -12.05 -1.68
N GLY A 108 4.52 -11.38 -2.48
CA GLY A 108 4.98 -10.58 -3.61
C GLY A 108 5.90 -9.45 -3.17
N HIS A 109 5.55 -8.75 -2.09
CA HIS A 109 6.38 -7.71 -1.49
C HIS A 109 7.69 -8.27 -0.92
N GLU A 110 7.68 -9.46 -0.32
CA GLU A 110 8.90 -10.13 0.16
C GLU A 110 9.84 -10.52 -0.99
N ILE A 111 9.29 -11.06 -2.09
CA ILE A 111 10.07 -11.34 -3.30
C ILE A 111 10.64 -10.03 -3.87
N ALA A 112 9.86 -8.95 -3.89
CA ALA A 112 10.33 -7.63 -4.31
C ALA A 112 11.47 -7.11 -3.42
N ASN A 113 11.34 -7.24 -2.10
CA ASN A 113 12.36 -6.85 -1.14
C ASN A 113 13.70 -7.53 -1.44
N HIS A 114 13.67 -8.82 -1.73
CA HIS A 114 14.89 -9.58 -2.03
C HIS A 114 15.44 -9.31 -3.44
N THR A 115 14.58 -9.23 -4.45
CA THR A 115 14.99 -9.04 -5.85
C THR A 115 15.48 -7.63 -6.13
N LEU A 116 14.79 -6.62 -5.60
CA LEU A 116 15.11 -5.20 -5.80
C LEU A 116 15.95 -4.61 -4.67
N GLN A 117 16.26 -5.41 -3.64
CA GLN A 117 17.00 -4.98 -2.46
C GLN A 117 16.41 -3.72 -1.81
N LEU A 118 15.08 -3.63 -1.72
CA LEU A 118 14.36 -2.45 -1.22
C LEU A 118 14.79 -2.06 0.20
N TYR A 119 15.30 -3.00 0.99
CA TYR A 119 15.88 -2.76 2.31
C TYR A 119 17.11 -1.82 2.30
N ARG A 120 17.72 -1.55 1.13
CA ARG A 120 18.86 -0.63 0.99
C ARG A 120 18.45 0.80 0.66
N VAL A 121 17.20 1.04 0.29
CA VAL A 121 16.73 2.33 -0.23
C VAL A 121 15.53 2.84 0.54
N ASP A 122 15.44 4.15 0.72
CA ASP A 122 14.30 4.79 1.38
C ASP A 122 13.21 5.10 0.34
N THR A 123 12.33 4.13 0.09
CA THR A 123 11.21 4.28 -0.85
C THR A 123 10.23 5.37 -0.43
N LEU A 124 10.00 5.52 0.88
CA LEU A 124 9.09 6.54 1.42
C LEU A 124 9.65 7.95 1.19
N ALA A 125 10.96 8.14 1.35
CA ALA A 125 11.59 9.41 1.02
C ALA A 125 11.47 9.73 -0.48
N ALA A 126 11.65 8.75 -1.37
CA ALA A 126 11.50 8.93 -2.80
C ALA A 126 10.05 9.27 -3.20
N GLU A 127 9.06 8.59 -2.62
CA GLU A 127 7.64 8.89 -2.82
C GLU A 127 7.27 10.29 -2.31
N ALA A 128 7.78 10.70 -1.14
CA ALA A 128 7.56 12.05 -0.62
C ALA A 128 8.14 13.12 -1.56
N LYS A 129 9.33 12.88 -2.13
CA LYS A 129 9.96 13.79 -3.10
C LYS A 129 9.20 13.86 -4.42
N PHE A 130 8.66 12.74 -4.88
CA PHE A 130 7.77 12.70 -6.02
C PHE A 130 6.51 13.53 -5.78
N LEU A 131 5.87 13.38 -4.62
CA LEU A 131 4.68 14.17 -4.27
C LEU A 131 4.99 15.67 -4.15
N ASP A 132 6.12 16.04 -3.57
CA ASP A 132 6.58 17.44 -3.50
C ASP A 132 6.81 18.01 -4.91
N TRP A 133 7.46 17.25 -5.79
CA TRP A 133 7.67 17.62 -7.20
C TRP A 133 6.35 17.74 -7.95
N TRP A 134 5.44 16.79 -7.76
CA TRP A 134 4.12 16.78 -8.40
C TRP A 134 3.26 17.97 -7.96
N ASN A 135 3.28 18.29 -6.67
CA ASN A 135 2.64 19.48 -6.13
C ASN A 135 3.22 20.74 -6.81
N LYS A 136 4.54 20.86 -6.95
CA LYS A 136 5.14 22.02 -7.65
C LYS A 136 4.74 22.07 -9.14
N LYS A 137 4.76 20.95 -9.84
CA LYS A 137 4.43 20.85 -11.26
C LYS A 137 2.97 21.22 -11.54
N THR A 138 2.05 20.77 -10.68
CA THR A 138 0.61 21.06 -10.81
C THR A 138 0.21 22.45 -10.27
N GLY A 139 1.18 23.27 -9.85
CA GLY A 139 0.90 24.60 -9.29
C GLY A 139 0.18 24.53 -7.94
N GLY A 140 0.53 23.53 -7.13
CA GLY A 140 -0.10 23.16 -5.87
C GLY A 140 -0.36 24.36 -4.94
N TYR A 141 -1.50 24.28 -4.25
CA TYR A 141 -1.97 25.23 -3.24
C TYR A 141 -1.08 25.25 -2.00
#